data_AF-A0A3D2RT66-F1
#
_entry.id   AF-A0A3D2RT66-F1
#
_cell.length_a   1.000
_cell.length_b   1.000
_cell.length_c   1.000
_cell.angle_alpha   90.00
_cell.angle_beta   90.00
_cell.angle_gamma   90.00
#
_symmetry.space_group_name_H-M   'P 1'
#
loop_
_entity.id
_entity.type
_entity.pdbx_description
1 polymer ?
#
loop_
_entity_poly.entity_id
_entity_poly.type
_entity_poly.pdbx_seq_one_letter_code
_entity_poly.pdbx_strand_id
1 'polypeptide(L)'
;LANQIGKNILRMKGNKKLNHMNNNNPYLDIDQQMVGDIYTSSQVMDNLTVLCDDFGARFSGTPEEQQAAKFIADTFEKYGLQNVGFETYSYAGWSRGEATLEIIEPIHKPIKCISLPYCPASEIESELISVGYGAPEDYQ
;
A
#
# COMPACT_ATOMS: atom_id res chain seq x y z
N LEU A 1 31.92 -67.11 13.77
CA LEU A 1 32.83 -67.04 12.61
C LEU A 1 32.32 -65.98 11.66
N ALA A 2 33.01 -64.82 11.65
CA ALA A 2 33.21 -63.90 10.53
C ALA A 2 31.97 -63.37 9.77
N ASN A 3 31.87 -62.12 9.35
CA ASN A 3 32.69 -60.94 9.50
C ASN A 3 31.89 -59.81 8.82
N GLN A 4 32.09 -58.58 9.31
CA GLN A 4 32.21 -57.36 8.51
C GLN A 4 31.15 -57.10 7.42
N ILE A 5 30.23 -56.18 7.68
CA ILE A 5 30.11 -54.96 6.85
C ILE A 5 29.78 -53.80 7.79
N GLY A 6 30.81 -53.05 8.20
CA GLY A 6 30.66 -51.84 8.98
C GLY A 6 29.94 -50.76 8.16
N LYS A 7 28.77 -50.33 8.61
CA LYS A 7 28.23 -49.03 8.21
C LYS A 7 29.03 -47.97 8.97
N ASN A 8 30.03 -47.41 8.30
CA ASN A 8 30.74 -46.21 8.73
C ASN A 8 29.73 -45.08 8.93
N ILE A 9 29.23 -44.93 10.17
CA ILE A 9 28.67 -43.66 10.62
C ILE A 9 29.87 -42.72 10.75
N LEU A 10 30.21 -42.06 9.64
CA LEU A 10 31.07 -40.91 9.62
C LEU A 10 30.37 -39.83 10.44
N ARG A 11 30.66 -39.81 11.74
CA ARG A 11 30.40 -38.67 12.61
C ARG A 11 31.35 -37.59 12.15
N MET A 12 30.95 -36.82 11.14
CA MET A 12 31.66 -35.60 10.78
C MET A 12 31.64 -34.71 12.02
N LYS A 13 32.79 -34.60 12.69
CA LYS A 13 33.11 -33.41 13.48
C LYS A 13 33.26 -32.28 12.46
N GLY A 14 32.12 -31.76 12.00
CA GLY A 14 32.04 -30.50 11.29
C GLY A 14 32.38 -29.38 12.25
N ASN A 15 33.67 -29.25 12.60
CA ASN A 15 34.20 -28.06 13.24
C ASN A 15 34.43 -26.98 12.18
N LYS A 16 33.45 -26.76 11.31
CA LYS A 16 33.31 -25.45 10.68
C LYS A 16 32.67 -24.60 11.78
N LYS A 17 33.50 -23.86 12.51
CA LYS A 17 33.04 -22.58 13.05
C LYS A 17 32.33 -21.93 11.86
N LEU A 18 31.00 -21.80 11.92
CA LEU A 18 30.36 -20.80 11.09
C LEU A 18 31.11 -19.54 11.48
N ASN A 19 31.89 -19.01 10.54
CA ASN A 19 32.44 -17.68 10.69
C ASN A 19 31.21 -16.82 10.89
N HIS A 20 30.93 -16.47 12.15
CA HIS A 20 30.00 -15.42 12.48
C HIS A 20 30.56 -14.23 11.72
N MET A 21 29.98 -13.93 10.56
CA MET A 21 30.25 -12.65 9.91
C MET A 21 29.94 -11.65 11.01
N ASN A 22 30.96 -10.91 11.44
CA ASN A 22 30.77 -9.80 12.34
C ASN A 22 29.76 -8.89 11.64
N ASN A 23 28.47 -9.05 11.99
CA ASN A 23 27.38 -8.23 11.52
C ASN A 23 27.37 -6.95 12.37
N ASN A 24 28.57 -6.40 12.57
CA ASN A 24 28.79 -5.18 13.32
C ASN A 24 28.42 -4.06 12.36
N ASN A 25 27.17 -3.63 12.45
CA ASN A 25 26.72 -2.44 11.78
C ASN A 25 27.62 -1.27 12.21
N PRO A 26 28.44 -0.70 11.30
CA PRO A 26 29.35 0.39 11.64
C PRO A 26 28.60 1.69 11.96
N TYR A 27 27.29 1.74 11.73
CA TYR A 27 26.39 2.87 11.96
C TYR A 27 25.39 2.59 13.08
N LEU A 28 25.63 1.58 13.93
CA LEU A 28 24.66 1.17 14.96
C LEU A 28 24.22 2.33 15.86
N ASP A 29 25.16 3.20 16.24
CA ASP A 29 24.87 4.33 17.13
C ASP A 29 23.94 5.36 16.46
N ILE A 30 24.18 5.70 15.19
CA ILE A 30 23.34 6.65 14.45
C ILE A 30 21.98 6.04 14.13
N ASP A 31 21.92 4.74 13.82
CA ASP A 31 20.66 4.04 13.57
C ASP A 31 19.77 4.02 14.81
N GLN A 32 20.35 3.73 15.98
CA GLN A 32 19.63 3.76 17.25
C GLN A 32 19.12 5.17 17.57
N GLN A 33 19.94 6.19 17.31
CA GLN A 33 19.52 7.58 17.47
C GLN A 33 18.36 7.93 16.52
N MET A 34 18.48 7.63 15.23
CA MET A 34 17.43 7.89 14.24
C MET A 34 16.12 7.21 14.60
N VAL A 35 16.16 5.94 15.01
CA VAL A 35 14.95 5.22 15.45
C VAL A 35 14.34 5.85 16.70
N GLY A 36 15.19 6.28 17.65
CA GLY A 36 14.75 7.02 18.83
C GLY A 36 14.04 8.33 18.49
N ASP A 37 14.61 9.12 17.57
CA ASP A 37 14.04 10.38 17.12
C ASP A 37 12.71 10.16 16.37
N ILE A 38 12.64 9.15 15.49
CA ILE A 38 11.41 8.79 14.76
C ILE A 38 10.31 8.39 15.73
N TYR A 39 10.63 7.60 16.77
CA TYR A 39 9.62 7.10 17.71
C TYR A 39 9.13 8.17 18.69
N THR A 40 9.96 9.16 18.98
CA THR A 40 9.64 10.21 19.97
C THR A 40 9.10 11.50 19.34
N SER A 41 9.28 11.70 18.04
CA SER A 41 8.77 12.84 17.28
C SER A 41 7.28 12.70 16.93
N SER A 42 6.53 13.80 17.02
CA SER A 42 5.15 13.88 16.54
C SER A 42 5.03 14.12 15.03
N GLN A 43 6.13 14.53 14.37
CA GLN A 43 6.08 15.08 13.01
C GLN A 43 5.43 14.15 11.98
N VAL A 44 5.62 12.83 12.11
CA VAL A 44 4.98 11.85 11.22
C VAL A 44 3.46 11.93 11.32
N MET A 45 2.94 11.99 12.55
CA MET A 45 1.51 12.10 12.79
C MET A 45 0.97 13.48 12.42
N ASP A 46 1.73 14.55 12.69
CA ASP A 46 1.33 15.91 12.32
C ASP A 46 1.21 16.06 10.80
N ASN A 47 2.18 15.55 10.04
CA ASN A 47 2.12 15.55 8.58
C ASN A 47 0.97 14.68 8.04
N LEU A 48 0.74 13.50 8.63
CA LEU A 48 -0.38 12.64 8.25
C LEU A 48 -1.72 13.33 8.50
N THR A 49 -1.85 14.02 9.63
CA THR A 49 -3.07 14.77 10.00
C THR A 49 -3.37 15.83 8.95
N VAL A 50 -2.40 16.66 8.60
CA VAL A 50 -2.57 17.66 7.51
C VAL A 50 -2.96 16.97 6.21
N LEU A 51 -2.26 15.90 5.82
CA LEU A 51 -2.56 15.18 4.59
C LEU A 51 -4.01 14.65 4.56
N CYS A 52 -4.48 14.07 5.65
CA CYS A 52 -5.80 13.46 5.74
C CYS A 52 -6.92 14.50 5.91
N ASP A 53 -6.75 15.47 6.80
CA ASP A 53 -7.82 16.35 7.24
C ASP A 53 -7.96 17.58 6.33
N ASP A 54 -6.84 18.10 5.79
CA ASP A 54 -6.88 19.33 4.97
C ASP A 54 -7.08 19.03 3.48
N PHE A 55 -6.55 17.91 2.97
CA PHE A 55 -6.64 17.56 1.53
C PHE A 55 -7.62 16.42 1.22
N GLY A 56 -8.06 15.65 2.22
CA GLY A 56 -9.06 14.59 2.02
C GLY A 56 -8.68 13.55 0.96
N ALA A 57 -9.61 13.24 0.06
CA ALA A 57 -9.45 12.21 -0.98
C ALA A 57 -8.57 12.71 -2.14
N ARG A 58 -7.30 12.29 -2.17
CA ARG A 58 -6.29 12.71 -3.15
C ARG A 58 -6.21 11.75 -4.35
N PHE A 59 -7.33 11.56 -5.04
CA PHE A 59 -7.33 10.73 -6.27
C PHE A 59 -6.39 11.35 -7.31
N SER A 60 -5.70 10.51 -8.08
CA SER A 60 -4.78 11.01 -9.10
C SER A 60 -5.49 11.92 -10.10
N GLY A 61 -4.92 13.10 -10.34
CA GLY A 61 -5.40 14.10 -11.28
C GLY A 61 -6.37 15.09 -10.68
N THR A 62 -6.65 14.99 -9.38
CA THR A 62 -7.51 15.93 -8.65
C THR A 62 -6.70 17.13 -8.15
N PRO A 63 -7.34 18.31 -7.99
CA PRO A 63 -6.70 19.47 -7.35
C PRO A 63 -6.14 19.15 -5.95
N GLU A 64 -6.79 18.26 -5.21
CA GLU A 64 -6.39 17.81 -3.87
C GLU A 64 -5.07 17.04 -3.89
N GLU A 65 -4.84 16.19 -4.91
CA GLU A 65 -3.53 15.55 -5.13
C GLU A 65 -2.44 16.60 -5.31
N GLN A 66 -2.68 17.61 -6.16
CA GLN A 66 -1.69 18.65 -6.45
C GLN A 66 -1.35 19.47 -5.20
N GLN A 67 -2.35 19.81 -4.38
CA GLN A 67 -2.14 20.53 -3.12
C GLN A 67 -1.32 19.72 -2.12
N ALA A 68 -1.62 18.42 -2.00
CA ALA A 68 -0.87 17.53 -1.13
C ALA A 68 0.57 17.31 -1.61
N ALA A 69 0.79 17.17 -2.91
CA ALA A 69 2.14 17.10 -3.49
C ALA A 69 2.92 18.38 -3.15
N LYS A 70 2.27 19.55 -3.23
CA LYS A 70 2.87 20.82 -2.83
C LYS A 70 3.22 20.84 -1.34
N PHE A 71 2.33 20.41 -0.47
CA PHE A 71 2.61 20.30 0.96
C PHE A 71 3.82 19.40 1.26
N ILE A 72 3.95 18.27 0.57
CA ILE A 72 5.09 17.36 0.72
C ILE A 72 6.39 18.04 0.29
N ALA A 73 6.38 18.72 -0.87
CA ALA A 73 7.55 19.46 -1.35
C ALA A 73 7.98 20.55 -0.36
N ASP A 74 7.04 21.38 0.10
CA ASP A 74 7.29 22.45 1.07
C ASP A 74 7.82 21.86 2.41
N THR A 75 7.33 20.68 2.81
CA THR A 75 7.79 19.96 4.01
C THR A 75 9.22 19.42 3.85
N PHE A 76 9.56 18.89 2.67
CA PHE A 76 10.93 18.46 2.37
C PHE A 76 11.93 19.61 2.39
N GLU A 77 11.57 20.76 1.80
CA GLU A 77 12.39 21.97 1.87
C GLU A 77 12.58 22.44 3.32
N LYS A 78 11.51 22.44 4.12
CA LYS A 78 11.55 22.77 5.55
C LYS A 78 12.47 21.85 6.35
N TYR A 79 12.57 20.57 5.98
CA TYR A 79 13.49 19.61 6.58
C TYR A 79 14.93 19.72 6.06
N GLY A 80 15.20 20.64 5.14
CA GLY A 80 16.53 20.90 4.61
C GLY A 80 16.94 19.98 3.47
N LEU A 81 16.01 19.21 2.87
CA LEU A 81 16.30 18.43 1.67
C LEU A 81 16.62 19.39 0.52
N GLN A 82 17.54 18.94 -0.34
CA GLN A 82 17.98 19.67 -1.51
C GLN A 82 17.37 19.04 -2.76
N ASN A 83 17.28 19.82 -3.85
CA ASN A 83 16.76 19.36 -5.14
C ASN A 83 15.31 18.84 -5.07
N VAL A 84 14.45 19.54 -4.32
CA VAL A 84 13.02 19.26 -4.24
C VAL A 84 12.34 19.84 -5.50
N GLY A 85 11.47 19.05 -6.13
CA GLY A 85 10.76 19.47 -7.33
C GLY A 85 9.66 18.50 -7.74
N PHE A 86 8.90 18.87 -8.76
CA PHE A 86 7.83 18.05 -9.31
C PHE A 86 8.23 17.46 -10.65
N GLU A 87 7.88 16.20 -10.86
CA GLU A 87 7.95 15.54 -12.15
C GLU A 87 6.54 15.29 -12.66
N THR A 88 6.28 15.65 -13.93
CA THR A 88 4.97 15.46 -14.55
C THR A 88 5.04 14.36 -15.59
N TYR A 89 3.99 13.55 -15.65
CA TYR A 89 3.86 12.49 -16.65
C TYR A 89 2.39 12.30 -17.03
N SER A 90 2.16 11.84 -18.26
CA SER A 90 0.81 11.55 -18.76
C SER A 90 0.37 10.14 -18.35
N TYR A 91 -0.89 9.99 -17.97
CA TYR A 91 -1.49 8.70 -17.65
C TYR A 91 -2.99 8.69 -17.99
N ALA A 92 -3.58 7.50 -18.00
CA ALA A 92 -5.02 7.34 -18.16
C ALA A 92 -5.74 7.75 -16.86
N GLY A 93 -6.11 9.03 -16.80
CA GLY A 93 -6.90 9.58 -15.70
C GLY A 93 -8.33 9.07 -15.72
N TRP A 94 -8.94 9.02 -14.55
CA TRP A 94 -10.35 8.72 -14.37
C TRP A 94 -10.94 9.67 -13.33
N SER A 95 -12.07 10.28 -13.66
CA SER A 95 -12.83 11.11 -12.75
C SER A 95 -14.16 10.45 -12.46
N ARG A 96 -14.54 10.44 -11.18
CA ARG A 96 -15.81 9.89 -10.73
C ARG A 96 -16.95 10.80 -11.16
N GLY A 97 -17.90 10.25 -11.93
CA GLY A 97 -19.17 10.89 -12.20
C GLY A 97 -20.22 10.62 -11.12
N GLU A 98 -21.44 11.07 -11.37
CA GLU A 98 -22.59 10.71 -10.55
C GLU A 98 -22.93 9.22 -10.70
N ALA A 99 -23.41 8.62 -9.62
CA ALA A 99 -23.88 7.24 -9.60
C ALA A 99 -25.16 7.15 -8.78
N THR A 100 -26.18 6.53 -9.36
CA THR A 100 -27.46 6.24 -8.71
C THR A 100 -27.73 4.75 -8.81
N LEU A 101 -28.36 4.20 -7.78
CA LEU A 101 -28.85 2.83 -7.74
C LEU A 101 -30.16 2.82 -6.98
N GLU A 102 -31.19 2.24 -7.56
CA GLU A 102 -32.52 2.17 -6.98
C GLU A 102 -33.10 0.78 -7.16
N ILE A 103 -33.74 0.26 -6.12
CA ILE A 103 -34.69 -0.85 -6.25
C ILE A 103 -35.98 -0.25 -6.75
N ILE A 104 -36.45 -0.70 -7.91
CA ILE A 104 -37.72 -0.25 -8.50
C ILE A 104 -38.89 -1.15 -8.09
N GLU A 105 -38.66 -2.45 -7.95
CA GLU A 105 -39.65 -3.44 -7.52
C GLU A 105 -39.00 -4.52 -6.64
N PRO A 106 -39.75 -5.12 -5.68
CA PRO A 106 -41.13 -4.81 -5.30
C PRO A 106 -41.25 -3.57 -4.38
N ILE A 107 -40.14 -2.96 -4.01
CA ILE A 107 -40.09 -1.75 -3.18
C ILE A 107 -39.30 -0.66 -3.90
N HIS A 108 -39.83 0.56 -3.92
CA HIS A 108 -39.09 1.72 -4.40
C HIS A 108 -38.12 2.20 -3.31
N LYS A 109 -36.81 1.97 -3.51
CA LYS A 109 -35.80 2.31 -2.50
C LYS A 109 -34.46 2.68 -3.13
N PRO A 110 -33.94 3.91 -2.89
CA PRO A 110 -32.59 4.27 -3.29
C PRO A 110 -31.54 3.54 -2.43
N ILE A 111 -30.44 3.14 -3.07
CA ILE A 111 -29.28 2.51 -2.45
C ILE A 111 -28.08 3.44 -2.63
N LYS A 112 -27.32 3.66 -1.55
CA LYS A 112 -26.05 4.39 -1.65
C LYS A 112 -25.06 3.56 -2.47
N CYS A 113 -24.57 4.13 -3.56
CA CYS A 113 -23.60 3.50 -4.43
C CYS A 113 -22.52 4.50 -4.86
N ILE A 114 -21.44 3.97 -5.43
CA ILE A 114 -20.38 4.73 -6.09
C ILE A 114 -19.91 3.93 -7.30
N SER A 115 -19.44 4.60 -8.35
CA SER A 115 -18.86 3.92 -9.52
C SER A 115 -17.52 3.27 -9.19
N LEU A 116 -17.17 2.15 -9.81
CA LEU A 116 -15.78 1.66 -9.70
C LEU A 116 -14.89 2.40 -10.72
N PRO A 117 -13.59 2.58 -10.42
CA PRO A 117 -12.66 3.21 -11.37
C PRO A 117 -12.70 2.51 -12.72
N TYR A 118 -12.68 3.30 -13.79
CA TYR A 118 -12.71 2.85 -15.19
C TYR A 118 -13.98 2.14 -15.66
N CYS A 119 -15.04 2.05 -14.84
CA CYS A 119 -16.35 1.62 -15.34
C CYS A 119 -16.89 2.61 -16.38
N PRO A 120 -17.41 2.13 -17.53
CA PRO A 120 -18.05 3.00 -18.50
C PRO A 120 -19.35 3.59 -17.92
N ALA A 121 -19.69 4.79 -18.37
CA ALA A 121 -20.99 5.38 -18.07
C ALA A 121 -22.09 4.61 -18.80
N SER A 122 -23.11 4.18 -18.08
CA SER A 122 -24.28 3.51 -18.64
C SER A 122 -25.47 3.64 -17.70
N GLU A 123 -26.67 3.46 -18.26
CA GLU A 123 -27.92 3.37 -17.54
C GLU A 123 -28.54 2.02 -17.87
N ILE A 124 -28.82 1.21 -16.84
CA ILE A 124 -29.33 -0.15 -16.99
C ILE A 124 -30.34 -0.46 -15.89
N GLU A 125 -31.39 -1.18 -16.27
CA GLU A 125 -32.37 -1.77 -15.39
C GLU A 125 -32.36 -3.29 -15.60
N SER A 126 -32.12 -4.06 -14.54
CA SER A 126 -32.08 -5.52 -14.61
C SER A 126 -32.40 -6.18 -13.28
N GLU A 127 -32.67 -7.48 -13.32
CA GLU A 127 -32.79 -8.29 -12.10
C GLU A 127 -31.46 -8.36 -11.35
N LEU A 128 -31.51 -8.18 -10.03
CA LEU A 128 -30.34 -8.31 -9.17
C LEU A 128 -30.13 -9.76 -8.76
N ILE A 129 -29.02 -10.35 -9.23
CA ILE A 129 -28.66 -11.75 -8.95
C ILE A 129 -27.40 -11.78 -8.07
N SER A 130 -27.43 -12.56 -6.99
CA SER A 130 -26.26 -12.80 -6.15
C SER A 130 -25.37 -13.88 -6.77
N VAL A 131 -24.18 -13.49 -7.23
CA VAL A 131 -23.19 -14.38 -7.91
C VAL A 131 -22.01 -14.79 -7.01
N GLY A 132 -22.22 -14.88 -5.69
CA GLY A 132 -21.17 -15.33 -4.78
C GLY A 132 -19.95 -14.39 -4.75
N TYR A 133 -18.75 -14.91 -5.02
CA TYR A 133 -17.51 -14.15 -5.02
C TYR A 133 -17.18 -13.50 -6.36
N GLY A 134 -17.97 -13.80 -7.39
CA GLY A 134 -17.74 -13.31 -8.75
C GLY A 134 -16.56 -13.98 -9.44
N ALA A 135 -16.23 -15.23 -9.06
CA ALA A 135 -15.30 -16.06 -9.82
C ALA A 135 -15.96 -16.58 -11.10
N PRO A 136 -15.21 -16.93 -12.16
CA PRO A 136 -15.79 -17.42 -13.42
C PRO A 136 -16.76 -18.60 -13.24
N GLU A 137 -16.52 -19.46 -12.26
CA GLU A 137 -17.38 -20.61 -11.96
C GLU A 137 -18.74 -20.22 -11.38
N ASP A 138 -18.85 -19.03 -10.77
CA ASP A 138 -20.08 -18.53 -10.15
C ASP A 138 -21.12 -18.03 -11.19
N TYR A 139 -20.74 -17.95 -12.48
CA TYR A 139 -21.60 -17.45 -13.58
C TYR A 139 -22.12 -18.56 -14.51
N GLN A 140 -22.03 -19.83 -14.10
CA GLN A 140 -22.61 -20.96 -14.82
C GLN A 140 -24.10 -21.13 -14.52
#